data_AF-B7KVR8-F1
#
_entry.id   AF-B7KVR8-F1
#
_cell.length_a   1.000
_cell.length_b   1.000
_cell.length_c   1.000
_cell.angle_alpha   90.00
_cell.angle_beta   90.00
_cell.angle_gamma   90.00
#
_symmetry.space_group_name_H-M   'P 1'
#
loop_
_entity.id
_entity.type
_entity.pdbx_description
1 polymer ?
#
loop_
_entity_poly.entity_id
_entity_poly.type
_entity_poly.pdbx_seq_one_letter_code
_entity_poly.pdbx_strand_id
1 'polypeptide(L)'
;MSGRSTIATRLFWTVVLGGGAAIRYGAPALAATGAVCLAILLHRLDRPRRFRALVRRIARRHAATLALRRRQERFLDAYGNTIEDGWLREREYFVERTVLPLVEERGFSDYAEPHFDEMVEIVERVACAHELPDEMETPEDGIAYERYCAELLGEAGWDARPTGASGDQGCDVIAEKAGLRLIVQCKRYGRPVGNAAVQEVAAATLHWSGDMAAVVSNAGFTPAARKLAGTTGVLLLHHDDLATLAPARRAGRRVLAAGR
;
A
#
# COMPACT_ATOMS: atom_id res chain seq x y z
N MET A 1 9.77 13.25 28.86
CA MET A 1 9.88 14.71 28.64
C MET A 1 11.31 15.05 28.22
N SER A 2 11.61 14.98 26.93
CA SER A 2 12.92 15.35 26.38
C SER A 2 12.95 16.86 26.18
N GLY A 3 13.67 17.58 27.05
CA GLY A 3 13.92 19.02 26.90
C GLY A 3 14.71 19.31 25.62
N ARG A 4 14.00 19.57 24.51
CA ARG A 4 14.61 20.07 23.28
C ARG A 4 14.72 21.58 23.37
N SER A 5 15.94 22.11 23.21
CA SER A 5 16.20 23.55 23.19
C SER A 5 15.33 24.24 22.12
N THR A 6 14.55 25.23 22.52
CA THR A 6 13.69 26.01 21.62
C THR A 6 14.53 26.78 20.59
N ILE A 7 13.94 27.19 19.46
CA ILE A 7 14.61 27.99 18.41
C ILE A 7 15.24 29.25 19.01
N ALA A 8 14.48 29.90 19.89
CA ALA A 8 14.93 31.03 20.68
C ALA A 8 16.22 30.69 21.42
N THR A 9 16.31 29.52 22.05
CA THR A 9 17.51 29.04 22.77
C THR A 9 18.69 28.83 21.84
N ARG A 10 18.50 28.24 20.65
CA ARG A 10 19.60 28.01 19.69
C ARG A 10 20.11 29.33 19.09
N LEU A 11 19.21 30.20 18.64
CA LEU A 11 19.58 31.51 18.11
C LEU A 11 20.19 32.39 19.21
N PHE A 12 19.63 32.37 20.41
CA PHE A 12 20.17 33.09 21.58
C PHE A 12 21.59 32.66 21.90
N TRP A 13 21.87 31.36 22.07
CA TRP A 13 23.23 30.90 22.35
C TRP A 13 24.20 31.15 21.18
N THR A 14 23.73 31.08 19.93
CA THR A 14 24.57 31.41 18.76
C THR A 14 24.96 32.88 18.77
N VAL A 15 24.02 33.78 19.10
CA VAL A 15 24.27 35.22 19.21
C VAL A 15 25.12 35.57 20.44
N VAL A 16 24.89 34.92 21.59
CA VAL A 16 25.66 35.13 22.82
C VAL A 16 27.11 34.68 22.67
N LEU A 17 27.35 33.47 22.15
CA LEU A 17 28.69 32.95 21.89
C LEU A 17 29.39 33.74 20.77
N GLY A 18 28.66 34.09 19.71
CA GLY A 18 29.17 34.89 18.61
C GLY A 18 29.51 36.34 19.01
N GLY A 19 28.73 36.95 19.90
CA GLY A 19 29.01 38.26 20.49
C GLY A 19 30.27 38.26 21.37
N GLY A 20 30.47 37.20 22.16
CA GLY A 20 31.71 37.01 22.92
C GLY A 20 32.94 36.84 22.01
N ALA A 21 32.80 36.08 20.92
CA ALA A 21 33.85 35.94 19.92
C ALA A 21 34.13 37.25 19.15
N ALA A 22 33.10 38.05 18.88
CA ALA A 22 33.23 39.35 18.24
C ALA A 22 34.08 40.34 19.04
N ILE A 23 33.96 40.33 20.37
CA ILE A 23 34.78 41.18 21.26
C ILE A 23 36.27 40.80 21.16
N ARG A 24 36.59 39.52 20.94
CA ARG A 24 37.98 39.01 20.92
C ARG A 24 38.63 38.98 19.52
N TYR A 25 37.84 38.83 18.47
CA TYR A 25 38.30 38.58 17.09
C TYR A 25 37.78 39.59 16.06
N GLY A 26 36.94 40.55 16.47
CA GLY A 26 36.50 41.67 15.63
C GLY A 26 35.49 41.30 14.53
N ALA A 27 35.47 42.10 13.46
CA ALA A 27 34.54 41.99 12.33
C ALA A 27 34.37 40.58 11.71
N PRO A 28 35.42 39.75 11.52
CA PRO A 28 35.24 38.42 10.93
C PRO A 28 34.39 37.46 11.81
N ALA A 29 34.47 37.59 13.15
CA ALA A 29 33.65 36.77 14.04
C ALA A 29 32.17 37.19 14.04
N LEU A 30 31.87 38.48 13.84
CA LEU A 30 30.51 38.96 13.60
C LEU A 30 29.94 38.41 12.28
N ALA A 31 30.72 38.48 11.21
CA ALA A 31 30.32 37.95 9.90
C ALA A 31 30.04 36.43 9.95
N ALA A 32 30.89 35.66 10.63
CA ALA A 32 30.69 34.23 10.82
C ALA A 32 29.43 33.91 11.62
N THR A 33 29.17 34.65 12.71
CA THR A 33 27.95 34.49 13.51
C THR A 33 26.70 34.82 12.69
N GLY A 34 26.73 35.91 11.92
CA GLY A 34 25.65 36.28 10.99
C GLY A 34 25.38 35.20 9.95
N ALA A 35 26.43 34.61 9.36
CA ALA A 35 26.30 33.51 8.41
C ALA A 35 25.70 32.25 9.03
N VAL A 36 26.07 31.91 10.28
CA VAL A 36 25.49 30.76 11.01
C VAL A 36 24.01 31.00 11.35
N CYS A 37 23.65 32.19 11.84
CA CYS A 37 22.25 32.55 12.07
C CYS A 37 21.42 32.52 10.78
N LEU A 38 21.96 33.03 9.68
CA LEU A 38 21.33 32.99 8.36
C LEU A 38 21.17 31.53 7.89
N ALA A 39 22.17 30.68 8.06
CA ALA A 39 22.08 29.26 7.72
C ALA A 39 21.00 28.53 8.54
N ILE A 40 20.89 28.81 9.85
CA ILE A 40 19.84 28.26 10.72
C ILE A 40 18.45 28.73 10.25
N LEU A 41 18.32 30.01 9.89
CA LEU A 41 17.07 30.59 9.38
C LEU A 41 16.67 29.98 8.04
N LEU A 42 17.59 29.91 7.07
CA LEU A 42 17.36 29.28 5.77
C LEU A 42 17.00 27.80 5.91
N HIS A 43 17.68 27.08 6.80
CA HIS A 43 17.39 25.68 7.10
C HIS A 43 15.97 25.48 7.67
N ARG A 44 15.47 26.44 8.45
CA ARG A 44 14.10 26.45 8.96
C ARG A 44 13.08 26.82 7.88
N LEU A 45 13.36 27.82 7.05
CA LEU A 45 12.48 28.24 5.94
C LEU A 45 12.31 27.14 4.89
N ASP A 46 13.32 26.29 4.72
CA ASP A 46 13.29 25.14 3.82
C ASP A 46 12.68 23.87 4.46
N ARG A 47 12.37 23.90 5.76
CA ARG A 47 11.78 22.75 6.49
C ARG A 47 10.48 22.24 5.85
N PRO A 48 9.50 23.10 5.45
CA PRO A 48 8.28 22.64 4.78
C PRO A 48 8.54 22.02 3.40
N ARG A 49 9.52 22.54 2.65
CA ARG A 49 9.90 22.00 1.34
C ARG A 49 10.51 20.61 1.49
N ARG A 50 11.41 20.42 2.45
CA ARG A 50 12.02 19.12 2.76
C ARG A 50 11.01 18.10 3.27
N PHE A 51 10.08 18.53 4.12
CA PHE A 51 8.97 17.71 4.59
C PHE A 51 8.14 17.18 3.40
N ARG A 52 7.62 18.08 2.56
CA ARG A 52 6.86 17.70 1.36
C ARG A 52 7.66 16.80 0.41
N ALA A 53 8.94 17.09 0.22
CA ALA A 53 9.82 16.28 -0.62
C ALA A 53 10.03 14.87 -0.06
N LEU A 54 10.15 14.72 1.26
CA LEU A 54 10.26 13.44 1.95
C LEU A 54 8.97 12.63 1.79
N VAL A 55 7.83 13.21 2.13
CA VAL A 55 6.51 12.57 2.01
C VAL A 55 6.26 12.11 0.57
N ARG A 56 6.52 12.99 -0.40
CA ARG A 56 6.39 12.66 -1.83
C ARG A 56 7.31 11.53 -2.26
N ARG A 57 8.53 11.48 -1.71
CA ARG A 57 9.48 10.38 -1.99
C ARG A 57 8.99 9.05 -1.43
N ILE A 58 8.44 9.04 -0.22
CA ILE A 58 7.85 7.84 0.40
C ILE A 58 6.66 7.38 -0.44
N ALA A 59 5.69 8.27 -0.71
CA ALA A 59 4.52 7.95 -1.51
C ALA A 59 4.87 7.43 -2.91
N ARG A 60 5.85 8.03 -3.59
CA ARG A 60 6.27 7.59 -4.94
C ARG A 60 6.82 6.17 -4.99
N ARG A 61 7.42 5.67 -3.90
CA ARG A 61 7.86 4.26 -3.83
C ARG A 61 6.69 3.28 -3.85
N HIS A 62 5.51 3.74 -3.47
CA HIS A 62 4.28 2.97 -3.44
C HIS A 62 3.26 3.46 -4.49
N ALA A 63 3.68 4.25 -5.49
CA ALA A 63 2.77 4.90 -6.44
C ALA A 63 1.86 3.89 -7.16
N ALA A 64 2.42 2.78 -7.65
CA ALA A 64 1.66 1.72 -8.30
C ALA A 64 0.59 1.12 -7.39
N THR A 65 0.96 0.73 -6.17
CA THR A 65 0.02 0.18 -5.18
C THR A 65 -1.06 1.19 -4.79
N LEU A 66 -0.70 2.46 -4.60
CA LEU A 66 -1.63 3.52 -4.23
C LEU A 66 -2.63 3.81 -5.35
N ALA A 67 -2.15 3.92 -6.60
CA ALA A 67 -3.01 4.09 -7.77
C ALA A 67 -3.97 2.92 -7.94
N LEU A 68 -3.47 1.70 -7.76
CA LEU A 68 -4.27 0.48 -7.85
C LEU A 68 -5.35 0.44 -6.78
N ARG A 69 -5.00 0.68 -5.51
CA ARG A 69 -5.96 0.77 -4.40
C ARG A 69 -7.02 1.84 -4.64
N ARG A 70 -6.62 3.00 -5.17
CA ARG A 70 -7.53 4.08 -5.54
C ARG A 70 -8.56 3.65 -6.59
N ARG A 71 -8.13 2.90 -7.61
CA ARG A 71 -9.03 2.37 -8.65
C ARG A 71 -9.98 1.31 -8.09
N GLN A 72 -9.50 0.44 -7.21
CA GLN A 72 -10.29 -0.65 -6.61
C GLN A 72 -11.36 -0.18 -5.62
N GLU A 73 -11.05 0.84 -4.83
CA GLU A 73 -11.91 1.32 -3.75
C GLU A 73 -12.85 2.46 -4.19
N ARG A 74 -12.71 2.95 -5.44
CA ARG A 74 -13.63 3.90 -6.07
C ARG A 74 -14.55 3.17 -7.03
N PHE A 75 -15.84 3.13 -6.72
CA PHE A 75 -16.82 2.44 -7.56
C PHE A 75 -18.14 3.21 -7.62
N LEU A 76 -18.97 2.90 -8.62
CA LEU A 76 -20.31 3.45 -8.77
C LEU A 76 -21.33 2.56 -8.03
N ASP A 77 -22.17 3.18 -7.21
CA ASP A 77 -23.25 2.47 -6.52
C ASP A 77 -24.44 2.18 -7.46
N ALA A 78 -25.49 1.56 -6.92
CA ALA A 78 -26.71 1.24 -7.67
C ALA A 78 -27.49 2.48 -8.15
N TYR A 79 -27.19 3.66 -7.60
CA TYR A 79 -27.86 4.92 -7.85
C TYR A 79 -27.02 5.86 -8.72
N GLY A 80 -25.82 5.43 -9.15
CA GLY A 80 -24.90 6.22 -9.95
C GLY A 80 -24.02 7.18 -9.15
N ASN A 81 -24.02 7.11 -7.82
CA ASN A 81 -23.09 7.89 -7.00
C ASN A 81 -21.71 7.24 -6.99
N THR A 82 -20.66 8.06 -7.03
CA THR A 82 -19.28 7.58 -6.84
C THR A 82 -19.00 7.41 -5.35
N ILE A 83 -18.72 6.19 -4.94
CA ILE A 83 -18.31 5.85 -3.58
C ILE A 83 -16.79 5.87 -3.52
N GLU A 84 -16.23 6.68 -2.61
CA GLU A 84 -14.77 6.81 -2.42
C GLU A 84 -14.33 6.54 -0.99
N ASP A 85 -15.25 6.24 -0.06
CA ASP A 85 -14.96 6.10 1.37
C ASP A 85 -13.88 5.05 1.66
N GLY A 86 -13.81 3.99 0.85
CA GLY A 86 -12.74 2.99 0.93
C GLY A 86 -11.37 3.60 0.66
N TRP A 87 -11.27 4.39 -0.42
CA TRP A 87 -10.04 5.07 -0.80
C TRP A 87 -9.63 6.14 0.23
N LEU A 88 -10.60 6.92 0.73
CA LEU A 88 -10.34 7.95 1.75
C LEU A 88 -9.72 7.35 3.02
N ARG A 89 -10.22 6.19 3.48
CA ARG A 89 -9.63 5.47 4.63
C ARG A 89 -8.27 4.88 4.31
N GLU A 90 -8.09 4.32 3.11
CA GLU A 90 -6.83 3.67 2.72
C GLU A 90 -5.67 4.68 2.68
N ARG A 91 -5.88 5.87 2.12
CA ARG A 91 -4.83 6.91 2.07
C ARG A 91 -4.47 7.42 3.47
N GLU A 92 -5.45 7.57 4.37
CA GLU A 92 -5.21 7.94 5.77
C GLU A 92 -4.43 6.86 6.51
N TYR A 93 -4.83 5.59 6.34
CA TYR A 93 -4.13 4.44 6.89
C TYR A 93 -2.68 4.37 6.41
N PHE A 94 -2.44 4.58 5.11
CA PHE A 94 -1.09 4.61 4.56
C PHE A 94 -0.24 5.73 5.19
N VAL A 95 -0.82 6.93 5.38
CA VAL A 95 -0.11 8.03 6.04
C VAL A 95 0.21 7.67 7.49
N GLU A 96 -0.76 7.19 8.26
CA GLU A 96 -0.60 6.84 9.67
C GLU A 96 0.42 5.71 9.88
N ARG A 97 0.36 4.65 9.05
CA ARG A 97 1.15 3.43 9.26
C ARG A 97 2.49 3.42 8.56
N THR A 98 2.63 4.17 7.47
CA THR A 98 3.84 4.13 6.64
C THR A 98 4.56 5.47 6.62
N VAL A 99 3.85 6.56 6.34
CA VAL A 99 4.49 7.87 6.16
C VAL A 99 4.91 8.46 7.51
N LEU A 100 3.99 8.50 8.47
CA LEU A 100 4.19 9.18 9.75
C LEU A 100 5.41 8.62 10.52
N PRO A 101 5.59 7.30 10.70
CA PRO A 101 6.77 6.77 11.40
C PRO A 101 8.09 7.15 10.73
N LEU A 102 8.15 7.11 9.40
CA LEU A 102 9.35 7.45 8.62
C LEU A 102 9.66 8.95 8.68
N VAL A 103 8.63 9.79 8.69
CA VAL A 103 8.76 11.24 8.80
C VAL A 103 9.23 11.63 10.21
N GLU A 104 8.68 11.00 11.25
CA GLU A 104 9.10 11.18 12.63
C GLU A 104 10.55 10.79 12.86
N GLU A 105 10.98 9.63 12.34
CA GLU A 105 12.37 9.16 12.40
C GLU A 105 13.34 10.17 11.75
N ARG A 106 12.90 10.87 10.71
CA ARG A 106 13.69 11.92 10.02
C ARG A 106 13.68 13.28 10.72
N GLY A 107 13.14 13.36 11.94
CA GLY A 107 13.20 14.57 12.77
C GLY A 107 12.08 15.57 12.50
N PHE A 108 10.95 15.11 11.98
CA PHE A 108 9.75 15.92 11.77
C PHE A 108 8.62 15.63 12.77
N SER A 109 8.88 14.96 13.90
CA SER A 109 7.82 14.61 14.88
C SER A 109 7.03 15.81 15.40
N ASP A 110 7.67 16.95 15.61
CA ASP A 110 7.03 18.22 16.03
C ASP A 110 6.26 18.92 14.89
N TYR A 111 6.38 18.42 13.66
CA TYR A 111 5.84 19.04 12.46
C TYR A 111 4.79 18.15 11.77
N ALA A 112 4.86 16.84 11.95
CA ALA A 112 4.08 15.87 11.17
C ALA A 112 2.58 15.89 11.53
N GLU A 113 2.24 15.86 12.82
CA GLU A 113 0.84 15.75 13.28
C GLU A 113 -0.05 16.92 12.80
N PRO A 114 0.36 18.22 12.91
CA PRO A 114 -0.44 19.32 12.38
C PRO A 114 -0.53 19.36 10.85
N HIS A 115 0.33 18.62 10.14
CA HIS A 115 0.39 18.56 8.69
C HIS A 115 -0.08 17.20 8.16
N PHE A 116 -0.88 16.47 8.95
CA PHE A 116 -1.42 15.18 8.53
C PHE A 116 -2.21 15.28 7.22
N ASP A 117 -3.11 16.26 7.12
CA ASP A 117 -3.90 16.49 5.90
C ASP A 117 -3.03 16.82 4.69
N GLU A 118 -1.95 17.60 4.87
CA GLU A 118 -1.00 17.88 3.80
C GLU A 118 -0.31 16.60 3.30
N MET A 119 0.01 15.66 4.20
CA MET A 119 0.55 14.37 3.82
C MET A 119 -0.45 13.56 3.00
N VAL A 120 -1.71 13.52 3.45
CA VAL A 120 -2.81 12.83 2.75
C VAL A 120 -3.00 13.41 1.34
N GLU A 121 -2.99 14.73 1.17
CA GLU A 121 -3.09 15.39 -0.14
C GLU A 121 -1.88 15.09 -1.06
N ILE A 122 -0.69 14.93 -0.50
CA ILE A 122 0.48 14.50 -1.28
C ILE A 122 0.29 13.07 -1.77
N VAL A 123 -0.22 12.17 -0.92
CA VAL A 123 -0.51 10.77 -1.28
C VAL A 123 -1.57 10.71 -2.38
N GLU A 124 -2.68 11.46 -2.25
CA GLU A 124 -3.72 11.55 -3.28
C GLU A 124 -3.14 11.95 -4.63
N ARG A 125 -2.32 13.02 -4.66
CA ARG A 125 -1.70 13.50 -5.90
C ARG A 125 -0.75 12.50 -6.52
N VAL A 126 0.01 11.77 -5.69
CA VAL A 126 0.92 10.73 -6.19
C VAL A 126 0.13 9.56 -6.77
N ALA A 127 -0.96 9.14 -6.11
CA ALA A 127 -1.82 8.07 -6.61
C ALA A 127 -2.52 8.46 -7.92
N CYS A 128 -3.04 9.68 -8.02
CA CYS A 128 -3.74 10.19 -9.20
C CYS A 128 -2.80 10.38 -10.41
N ALA A 129 -1.55 10.78 -10.17
CA ALA A 129 -0.59 11.02 -11.25
C ALA A 129 0.10 9.75 -11.79
N HIS A 130 -0.13 8.60 -11.17
CA HIS A 130 0.45 7.34 -11.62
C HIS A 130 -0.54 6.62 -12.54
N GLU A 131 -0.19 6.53 -13.81
CA GLU A 131 -0.96 5.80 -14.81
C GLU A 131 -0.79 4.29 -14.58
N LEU A 132 -1.91 3.60 -14.49
CA LEU A 132 -1.94 2.13 -14.52
C LEU A 132 -2.10 1.67 -15.97
N PRO A 133 -1.68 0.44 -16.30
CA PRO A 133 -2.00 -0.18 -17.58
C PRO A 133 -3.50 -0.11 -17.88
N ASP A 134 -3.83 0.08 -19.16
CA ASP A 134 -5.22 0.29 -19.61
C ASP A 134 -6.07 -0.96 -19.36
N GLU A 135 -7.29 -0.77 -18.83
CA GLU A 135 -8.25 -1.87 -18.61
C GLU A 135 -8.77 -2.46 -19.92
N MET A 136 -8.59 -1.78 -21.05
CA MET A 136 -9.10 -2.24 -22.34
C MET A 136 -8.56 -3.62 -22.77
N GLU A 137 -7.46 -4.08 -22.18
CA GLU A 137 -6.94 -5.45 -22.39
C GLU A 137 -7.59 -6.49 -21.46
N THR A 138 -8.32 -6.06 -20.43
CA THR A 138 -8.98 -6.96 -19.47
C THR A 138 -10.33 -7.43 -20.00
N PRO A 139 -10.60 -8.76 -20.07
CA PRO A 139 -11.86 -9.24 -20.60
C PRO A 139 -13.08 -8.86 -19.74
N GLU A 140 -14.19 -8.53 -20.40
CA GLU A 140 -15.48 -8.26 -19.74
C GLU A 140 -16.21 -9.54 -19.34
N ASP A 141 -16.03 -10.62 -20.10
CA ASP A 141 -16.63 -11.93 -19.84
C ASP A 141 -15.87 -12.70 -18.74
N GLY A 142 -16.62 -13.37 -17.88
CA GLY A 142 -16.05 -14.10 -16.73
C GLY A 142 -15.08 -15.21 -17.15
N ILE A 143 -15.44 -16.01 -18.15
CA ILE A 143 -14.60 -17.13 -18.63
C ILE A 143 -13.33 -16.58 -19.29
N ALA A 144 -13.46 -15.50 -20.07
CA ALA A 144 -12.30 -14.83 -20.63
C ALA A 144 -11.39 -14.25 -19.54
N TYR A 145 -11.97 -13.70 -18.46
CA TYR A 145 -11.20 -13.18 -17.32
C TYR A 145 -10.47 -14.28 -16.53
N GLU A 146 -11.04 -15.49 -16.43
CA GLU A 146 -10.37 -16.65 -15.85
C GLU A 146 -9.13 -17.06 -16.66
N ARG A 147 -9.26 -17.11 -17.99
CA ARG A 147 -8.13 -17.38 -18.90
C ARG A 147 -7.04 -16.32 -18.77
N TYR A 148 -7.43 -15.05 -18.76
CA TYR A 148 -6.53 -13.94 -18.55
C TYR A 148 -5.74 -14.08 -17.21
N CYS A 149 -6.42 -14.43 -16.13
CA CYS A 149 -5.74 -14.69 -14.85
C CYS A 149 -4.77 -15.89 -14.92
N ALA A 150 -5.13 -16.95 -15.63
CA ALA A 150 -4.24 -18.09 -15.84
C ALA A 150 -3.00 -17.71 -16.67
N GLU A 151 -3.15 -16.88 -17.70
CA GLU A 151 -2.05 -16.37 -18.52
C GLU A 151 -1.06 -15.54 -17.71
N LEU A 152 -1.55 -14.60 -16.88
CA LEU A 152 -0.71 -13.80 -15.99
C LEU A 152 0.06 -14.66 -14.96
N LEU A 153 -0.57 -15.71 -14.44
CA LEU A 153 0.14 -16.70 -13.60
C LEU A 153 1.21 -17.44 -14.41
N GLY A 154 0.94 -17.75 -15.67
CA GLY A 154 1.90 -18.30 -16.62
C GLY A 154 3.12 -17.41 -16.82
N GLU A 155 2.94 -16.10 -16.96
CA GLU A 155 4.03 -15.12 -17.04
C GLU A 155 4.89 -15.10 -15.77
N ALA A 156 4.25 -15.27 -14.60
CA ALA A 156 4.94 -15.45 -13.34
C ALA A 156 5.63 -16.83 -13.21
N GLY A 157 5.52 -17.72 -14.19
CA GLY A 157 6.15 -19.04 -14.22
C GLY A 157 5.38 -20.13 -13.47
N TRP A 158 4.07 -19.96 -13.29
CA TRP A 158 3.20 -21.05 -12.83
C TRP A 158 2.69 -21.87 -14.02
N ASP A 159 2.54 -23.18 -13.83
CA ASP A 159 1.77 -24.02 -14.74
C ASP A 159 0.28 -23.86 -14.38
N ALA A 160 -0.40 -22.92 -15.05
CA ALA A 160 -1.76 -22.49 -14.73
C ALA A 160 -2.75 -22.93 -15.81
N ARG A 161 -3.89 -23.47 -15.39
CA ARG A 161 -5.00 -23.86 -16.27
C ARG A 161 -6.35 -23.45 -15.69
N PRO A 162 -7.26 -22.89 -16.51
CA PRO A 162 -8.64 -22.69 -16.11
C PRO A 162 -9.34 -24.05 -15.92
N THR A 163 -10.33 -24.10 -15.04
CA THR A 163 -11.23 -25.25 -14.89
C THR A 163 -12.37 -25.16 -15.92
N GLY A 164 -12.93 -26.30 -16.30
CA GLY A 164 -13.98 -26.35 -17.31
C GLY A 164 -15.32 -25.97 -16.68
N ALA A 165 -15.86 -24.81 -17.04
CA ALA A 165 -17.07 -24.23 -16.47
C ALA A 165 -18.22 -25.25 -16.22
N SER A 166 -18.86 -25.10 -15.06
CA SER A 166 -19.95 -25.87 -14.43
C SER A 166 -19.53 -27.07 -13.56
N GLY A 167 -19.54 -26.87 -12.23
CA GLY A 167 -19.45 -27.94 -11.22
C GLY A 167 -18.21 -27.88 -10.30
N ASP A 168 -17.35 -26.90 -10.50
CA ASP A 168 -15.96 -26.91 -10.00
C ASP A 168 -15.80 -26.50 -8.52
N GLN A 169 -16.92 -26.36 -7.80
CA GLN A 169 -16.98 -26.03 -6.37
C GLN A 169 -16.25 -24.73 -5.97
N GLY A 170 -16.21 -23.74 -6.87
CA GLY A 170 -15.58 -22.44 -6.59
C GLY A 170 -14.06 -22.41 -6.81
N CYS A 171 -13.57 -23.20 -7.77
CA CYS A 171 -12.23 -23.08 -8.33
C CYS A 171 -12.39 -22.73 -9.80
N ASP A 172 -11.76 -21.65 -10.25
CA ASP A 172 -11.79 -21.24 -11.66
C ASP A 172 -10.42 -21.45 -12.34
N VAL A 173 -9.32 -21.36 -11.58
CA VAL A 173 -7.95 -21.63 -12.08
C VAL A 173 -7.18 -22.47 -11.06
N ILE A 174 -6.47 -23.48 -11.56
CA ILE A 174 -5.50 -24.27 -10.80
C ILE A 174 -4.11 -23.96 -11.35
N ALA A 175 -3.19 -23.59 -10.47
CA ALA A 175 -1.82 -23.26 -10.84
C ALA A 175 -0.80 -24.02 -10.00
N GLU A 176 0.26 -24.54 -10.62
CA GLU A 176 1.33 -25.27 -9.95
C GLU A 176 2.71 -24.64 -10.18
N LYS A 177 3.48 -24.46 -9.11
CA LYS A 177 4.86 -23.95 -9.21
C LYS A 177 5.68 -24.40 -8.01
N ALA A 178 6.90 -24.88 -8.25
CA ALA A 178 7.82 -25.35 -7.21
C ALA A 178 7.19 -26.39 -6.25
N GLY A 179 6.32 -27.26 -6.78
CA GLY A 179 5.62 -28.28 -6.01
C GLY A 179 4.55 -27.74 -5.05
N LEU A 180 4.10 -26.50 -5.24
CA LEU A 180 2.92 -25.94 -4.57
C LEU A 180 1.77 -25.78 -5.56
N ARG A 181 0.57 -26.11 -5.10
CA ARG A 181 -0.69 -25.92 -5.83
C ARG A 181 -1.46 -24.73 -5.29
N LEU A 182 -1.77 -23.79 -6.16
CA LEU A 182 -2.59 -22.61 -5.91
C LEU A 182 -3.97 -22.82 -6.53
N ILE A 183 -5.01 -22.62 -5.70
CA ILE A 183 -6.42 -22.67 -6.11
C ILE A 183 -6.96 -21.25 -6.15
N VAL A 184 -7.52 -20.86 -7.29
CA VAL A 184 -7.90 -19.48 -7.56
C VAL A 184 -9.38 -19.41 -7.93
N GLN A 185 -10.08 -18.47 -7.31
CA GLN A 185 -11.40 -18.00 -7.74
C GLN A 185 -11.24 -16.59 -8.33
N CYS A 186 -11.63 -16.42 -9.58
CA CYS A 186 -11.66 -15.16 -10.31
C CYS A 186 -13.05 -14.53 -10.20
N LYS A 187 -13.12 -13.23 -9.85
CA LYS A 187 -14.37 -12.47 -9.84
C LYS A 187 -14.16 -11.16 -10.62
N ARG A 188 -14.71 -11.07 -11.84
CA ARG A 188 -14.77 -9.81 -12.61
C ARG A 188 -16.03 -9.03 -12.21
N TYR A 189 -15.92 -8.05 -11.31
CA TYR A 189 -17.07 -7.31 -10.76
C TYR A 189 -16.90 -5.79 -10.86
N GLY A 190 -18.02 -5.06 -10.93
CA GLY A 190 -18.05 -3.60 -10.79
C GLY A 190 -18.18 -3.12 -9.34
N ARG A 191 -18.24 -4.03 -8.36
CA ARG A 191 -18.39 -3.74 -6.93
C ARG A 191 -17.44 -4.59 -6.09
N PRO A 192 -17.12 -4.17 -4.86
CA PRO A 192 -16.23 -4.93 -3.99
C PRO A 192 -16.70 -6.37 -3.73
N VAL A 193 -15.76 -7.31 -3.74
CA VAL A 193 -16.04 -8.74 -3.56
C VAL A 193 -16.39 -9.07 -2.10
N GLY A 194 -17.45 -9.84 -1.91
CA GLY A 194 -17.98 -10.25 -0.60
C GLY A 194 -17.37 -11.54 -0.02
N ASN A 195 -17.86 -11.94 1.15
CA ASN A 195 -17.41 -13.16 1.86
C ASN A 195 -17.57 -14.44 1.03
N ALA A 196 -18.60 -14.52 0.20
CA ALA A 196 -18.94 -15.75 -0.54
C ALA A 196 -17.74 -16.27 -1.34
N ALA A 197 -17.05 -15.40 -2.09
CA ALA A 197 -15.88 -15.79 -2.88
C ALA A 197 -14.74 -16.37 -2.02
N VAL A 198 -14.54 -15.83 -0.81
CA VAL A 198 -13.52 -16.33 0.12
C VAL A 198 -13.92 -17.67 0.71
N GLN A 199 -15.21 -17.89 0.98
CA GLN A 199 -15.74 -19.16 1.48
C GLN A 199 -15.65 -20.25 0.40
N GLU A 200 -16.05 -19.93 -0.83
CA GLU A 200 -15.98 -20.77 -2.02
C GLU A 200 -14.56 -21.28 -2.23
N VAL A 201 -13.58 -20.38 -2.41
CA VAL A 201 -12.21 -20.80 -2.70
C VAL A 201 -11.54 -21.52 -1.53
N ALA A 202 -11.90 -21.18 -0.28
CA ALA A 202 -11.39 -21.89 0.89
C ALA A 202 -11.89 -23.35 0.93
N ALA A 203 -13.14 -23.59 0.56
CA ALA A 203 -13.68 -24.95 0.41
C ALA A 203 -13.05 -25.67 -0.80
N ALA A 204 -12.94 -24.98 -1.94
CA ALA A 204 -12.31 -25.51 -3.15
C ALA A 204 -10.87 -25.93 -2.92
N THR A 205 -10.12 -25.19 -2.10
CA THR A 205 -8.74 -25.52 -1.73
C THR A 205 -8.64 -26.89 -1.05
N LEU A 206 -9.60 -27.24 -0.20
CA LEU A 206 -9.66 -28.56 0.42
C LEU A 206 -10.00 -29.63 -0.61
N HIS A 207 -10.98 -29.36 -1.49
CA HIS A 207 -11.41 -30.29 -2.52
C HIS A 207 -10.29 -30.64 -3.51
N TRP A 208 -9.55 -29.63 -3.97
CA TRP A 208 -8.50 -29.76 -4.98
C TRP A 208 -7.10 -30.02 -4.40
N SER A 209 -7.00 -30.26 -3.09
CA SER A 209 -5.72 -30.47 -2.39
C SER A 209 -4.71 -29.33 -2.64
N GLY A 210 -5.18 -28.08 -2.56
CA GLY A 210 -4.37 -26.89 -2.73
C GLY A 210 -3.54 -26.55 -1.49
N ASP A 211 -2.32 -26.06 -1.71
CA ASP A 211 -1.45 -25.52 -0.68
C ASP A 211 -1.73 -24.04 -0.41
N MET A 212 -2.20 -23.33 -1.44
CA MET A 212 -2.49 -21.91 -1.44
C MET A 212 -3.87 -21.65 -2.04
N ALA A 213 -4.50 -20.57 -1.60
CA ALA A 213 -5.84 -20.16 -2.03
C ALA A 213 -5.83 -18.66 -2.33
N ALA A 214 -6.44 -18.24 -3.43
CA ALA A 214 -6.56 -16.83 -3.79
C ALA A 214 -7.95 -16.50 -4.36
N VAL A 215 -8.50 -15.34 -3.97
CA VAL A 215 -9.55 -14.68 -4.75
C VAL A 215 -8.89 -13.56 -5.55
N VAL A 216 -9.08 -13.59 -6.86
CA VAL A 216 -8.55 -12.58 -7.79
C VAL A 216 -9.70 -11.74 -8.33
N SER A 217 -9.59 -10.43 -8.25
CA SER A 217 -10.61 -9.52 -8.79
C SER A 217 -10.00 -8.23 -9.33
N ASN A 218 -10.72 -7.59 -10.25
CA ASN A 218 -10.45 -6.22 -10.69
C ASN A 218 -10.95 -5.17 -9.68
N ALA A 219 -11.89 -5.54 -8.81
CA ALA A 219 -12.47 -4.67 -7.81
C ALA A 219 -11.82 -4.86 -6.44
N GLY A 220 -12.11 -3.94 -5.51
CA GLY A 220 -11.72 -4.09 -4.11
C GLY A 220 -12.46 -5.24 -3.41
N PHE A 221 -12.21 -5.40 -2.10
CA PHE A 221 -12.83 -6.44 -1.27
C PHE A 221 -13.58 -5.81 -0.11
N THR A 222 -14.71 -6.37 0.30
CA THR A 222 -15.42 -5.85 1.49
C THR A 222 -14.59 -6.04 2.77
N PRO A 223 -14.77 -5.20 3.82
CA PRO A 223 -14.09 -5.39 5.11
C PRO A 223 -14.31 -6.78 5.72
N ALA A 224 -15.51 -7.34 5.55
CA ALA A 224 -15.83 -8.69 5.98
C ALA A 224 -14.99 -9.73 5.23
N ALA A 225 -14.84 -9.58 3.90
CA ALA A 225 -14.03 -10.50 3.09
C ALA A 225 -12.56 -10.45 3.50
N ARG A 226 -12.01 -9.25 3.74
CA ARG A 226 -10.65 -9.07 4.26
C ARG A 226 -10.45 -9.74 5.62
N LYS A 227 -11.40 -9.59 6.54
CA LYS A 227 -11.37 -10.26 7.85
C LYS A 227 -11.41 -11.78 7.72
N LEU A 228 -12.27 -12.30 6.86
CA LEU A 228 -12.37 -13.74 6.63
C LEU A 228 -11.10 -14.30 5.98
N ALA A 229 -10.58 -13.60 4.98
CA ALA A 229 -9.32 -13.93 4.31
C ALA A 229 -8.14 -13.98 5.28
N GLY A 230 -8.06 -13.06 6.26
CA GLY A 230 -7.05 -13.13 7.32
C GLY A 230 -7.15 -14.41 8.17
N THR A 231 -8.36 -14.92 8.39
CA THR A 231 -8.59 -16.15 9.17
C THR A 231 -8.35 -17.42 8.35
N THR A 232 -8.81 -17.46 7.10
CA THR A 232 -8.63 -18.60 6.20
C THR A 232 -7.24 -18.63 5.54
N GLY A 233 -6.55 -17.49 5.59
CA GLY A 233 -5.30 -17.15 4.90
C GLY A 233 -5.45 -16.97 3.39
N VAL A 234 -6.68 -16.98 2.86
CA VAL A 234 -6.93 -16.79 1.42
C VAL A 234 -6.32 -15.47 0.99
N LEU A 235 -5.54 -15.47 -0.10
CA LEU A 235 -4.96 -14.27 -0.66
C LEU A 235 -6.05 -13.47 -1.37
N LEU A 236 -6.08 -12.16 -1.17
CA LEU A 236 -6.98 -11.26 -1.88
C LEU A 236 -6.13 -10.43 -2.83
N LEU A 237 -6.23 -10.73 -4.12
CA LEU A 237 -5.31 -10.25 -5.14
C LEU A 237 -6.06 -9.47 -6.22
N HIS A 238 -5.38 -8.45 -6.76
CA HIS A 238 -5.71 -7.94 -8.07
C HIS A 238 -5.13 -8.86 -9.15
N HIS A 239 -5.65 -8.80 -10.37
CA HIS A 239 -5.02 -9.54 -11.48
C HIS A 239 -3.58 -9.06 -11.74
N ASP A 240 -3.30 -7.77 -11.57
CA ASP A 240 -1.92 -7.23 -11.71
C ASP A 240 -0.91 -7.86 -10.73
N ASP A 241 -1.38 -8.37 -9.58
CA ASP A 241 -0.51 -9.03 -8.61
C ASP A 241 -0.05 -10.41 -9.10
N LEU A 242 -0.74 -11.01 -10.08
CA LEU A 242 -0.49 -12.38 -10.55
C LEU A 242 0.84 -12.52 -11.29
N ALA A 243 1.20 -11.54 -12.13
CA ALA A 243 2.42 -11.56 -12.94
C ALA A 243 3.71 -11.58 -12.11
N THR A 244 3.63 -11.26 -10.81
CA THR A 244 4.77 -11.31 -9.87
C THR A 244 4.57 -12.27 -8.71
N LEU A 245 3.47 -13.05 -8.71
CA LEU A 245 3.13 -13.92 -7.58
C LEU A 245 4.14 -15.05 -7.41
N ALA A 246 4.81 -15.07 -6.27
CA ALA A 246 5.75 -16.12 -5.91
C ALA A 246 5.09 -17.20 -5.04
N PRO A 247 5.50 -18.48 -5.17
CA PRO A 247 5.04 -19.54 -4.28
C PRO A 247 5.48 -19.28 -2.84
N ALA A 248 4.55 -19.40 -1.89
CA ALA A 248 4.83 -19.21 -0.48
C ALA A 248 4.22 -20.37 0.33
N ARG A 249 5.08 -21.17 0.98
CA ARG A 249 4.62 -22.20 1.92
C ARG A 249 4.07 -21.54 3.16
N ARG A 250 2.81 -21.83 3.51
CA ARG A 250 2.32 -21.52 4.86
C ARG A 250 3.06 -22.38 5.88
N ALA A 251 3.45 -21.77 6.99
CA ALA A 251 3.83 -22.53 8.18
C ALA A 251 2.62 -23.37 8.63
N GLY A 252 2.83 -24.67 8.78
CA GLY A 252 1.82 -25.74 8.77
C GLY A 252 0.52 -25.47 9.53
N ARG A 253 -0.60 -25.71 8.86
CA ARG A 253 -1.87 -26.02 9.52
C ARG A 253 -1.94 -27.54 9.64
N ARG A 254 -1.80 -28.08 10.87
CA ARG A 254 -2.08 -29.50 11.14
C ARG A 254 -3.52 -29.78 10.73
N VAL A 255 -3.70 -30.55 9.67
CA VAL A 255 -4.98 -31.21 9.41
C VAL A 255 -5.13 -32.25 10.51
N LEU A 256 -6.08 -32.04 11.43
CA LEU A 256 -6.51 -33.10 12.32
C LEU A 256 -7.20 -34.14 11.44
N ALA A 257 -6.52 -35.27 11.22
CA ALA A 257 -7.17 -36.45 10.65
C ALA A 257 -8.25 -36.88 11.62
N ALA A 258 -9.53 -36.69 11.25
CA ALA A 258 -10.61 -37.38 11.92
C ALA A 258 -10.47 -38.87 11.59
N GLY A 259 -10.12 -39.66 12.61
CA GLY A 259 -10.08 -41.11 12.53
C GLY A 259 -11.43 -41.68 12.09
N ARG A 260 -11.36 -42.78 11.35
CA ARG A 260 -12.51 -43.63 11.02
C ARG A 260 -13.09 -44.26 12.28
#